data_AF-A0A3R6ZXL1-F1
#
_entry.id   AF-A0A3R6ZXL1-F1
#
_cell.length_a   1.000
_cell.length_b   1.000
_cell.length_c   1.000
_cell.angle_alpha   90.00
_cell.angle_beta   90.00
_cell.angle_gamma   90.00
#
_symmetry.space_group_name_H-M   'P 1'
#
loop_
_entity.id
_entity.type
_entity.pdbx_description
1 polymer ?
#
loop_
_entity_poly.entity_id
_entity_poly.type
_entity_poly.pdbx_seq_one_letter_code
_entity_poly.pdbx_strand_id
1 'polypeptide(L)'
;MQEDLSGGLELSLAIPVVNTVDSERYPQGFVYQTSTASIGGMNLPPPLERHVPVEVFKHRRTGWSVRATTAIGSVDSFIGEYVGRIVRTATMDRTSRYIVSIREEDKGSGGMIWRTNVDARDVGNFTRFINHSCMPNARWDTYRSPTSFCPRIHVMSLRAIDAGEEITVDYGAAAGVGTTRCHCGTATCRGFLPFDSTL
;
A
#
# COMPACT_ATOMS: atom_id res chain seq x y z
N MET A 1 8.65 25.54 -4.62
CA MET A 1 7.68 24.79 -3.80
C MET A 1 7.92 23.32 -4.06
N GLN A 2 7.84 22.49 -3.01
CA GLN A 2 7.91 21.05 -3.16
C GLN A 2 6.65 20.58 -3.91
N GLU A 3 6.81 19.65 -4.85
CA GLU A 3 5.69 19.11 -5.63
C GLU A 3 4.76 18.31 -4.70
N ASP A 4 3.46 18.53 -4.80
CA ASP A 4 2.45 17.70 -4.13
C ASP A 4 1.96 16.63 -5.10
N LEU A 5 2.25 15.36 -4.79
CA LEU A 5 1.87 14.21 -5.59
C LEU A 5 0.36 14.14 -5.85
N SER A 6 -0.45 14.60 -4.88
CA SER A 6 -1.90 14.55 -4.98
C SER A 6 -2.49 15.62 -5.89
N GLY A 7 -1.69 16.62 -6.30
CA GLY A 7 -2.18 17.78 -7.04
C GLY A 7 -3.25 18.57 -6.29
N GLY A 8 -3.20 18.59 -4.95
CA GLY A 8 -4.20 19.22 -4.08
C GLY A 8 -5.47 18.40 -3.82
N LEU A 9 -5.53 17.13 -4.26
CA LEU A 9 -6.67 16.25 -3.96
C LEU A 9 -6.73 15.84 -2.48
N GLU A 10 -5.59 15.76 -1.81
CA GLU A 10 -5.51 15.50 -0.36
C GLU A 10 -5.68 16.81 0.41
N LEU A 11 -6.93 17.26 0.56
CA LEU A 11 -7.28 18.60 1.06
C LEU A 11 -6.66 18.97 2.42
N SER A 12 -6.54 17.99 3.32
CA SER A 12 -6.10 18.24 4.70
C SER A 12 -4.57 18.18 4.85
N LEU A 13 -3.89 17.36 4.06
CA LEU A 13 -2.46 17.11 4.17
C LEU A 13 -1.90 16.83 2.78
N ALA A 14 -1.11 17.74 2.23
CA ALA A 14 -0.39 17.49 0.98
C ALA A 14 0.52 16.25 1.09
N ILE A 15 0.91 15.69 -0.07
CA ILE A 15 1.89 14.61 -0.16
C ILE A 15 3.13 15.14 -0.89
N PRO A 16 4.10 15.73 -0.19
CA PRO A 16 5.29 16.25 -0.84
C PRO A 16 6.09 15.13 -1.50
N VAL A 17 6.75 15.45 -2.61
CA VAL A 17 7.69 14.55 -3.29
C VAL A 17 9.11 15.09 -3.18
N VAL A 18 10.05 14.23 -2.75
CA VAL A 18 11.43 14.61 -2.47
C VAL A 18 12.41 13.69 -3.16
N ASN A 19 13.34 14.24 -3.93
CA ASN A 19 14.50 13.49 -4.40
C ASN A 19 15.79 14.25 -4.07
N THR A 20 16.60 13.67 -3.20
CA THR A 20 17.94 14.16 -2.84
C THR A 20 19.04 13.15 -3.20
N VAL A 21 18.69 12.09 -3.94
CA VAL A 21 19.58 10.98 -4.28
C VAL A 21 20.07 11.09 -5.71
N ASP A 22 19.17 11.39 -6.65
CA ASP A 22 19.45 11.47 -8.08
C ASP A 22 18.48 12.44 -8.78
N SER A 23 18.49 12.46 -10.12
CA SER A 23 17.60 13.28 -10.94
C SER A 23 16.38 12.52 -11.48
N GLU A 24 16.14 11.28 -11.04
CA GLU A 24 15.00 10.49 -11.48
C GLU A 24 13.70 11.14 -11.00
N ARG A 25 12.65 11.09 -11.82
CA ARG A 25 11.29 11.45 -11.37
C ARG A 25 10.57 10.22 -10.84
N TYR A 26 9.57 10.44 -10.00
CA TYR A 26 8.69 9.35 -9.58
C TYR A 26 7.91 8.81 -10.80
N PRO A 27 7.54 7.51 -10.80
CA PRO A 27 6.72 6.91 -11.83
C PRO A 27 5.52 7.78 -12.23
N GLN A 28 5.54 8.28 -13.46
CA GLN A 28 4.49 9.12 -14.04
C GLN A 28 3.41 8.27 -14.72
N GLY A 29 2.29 8.89 -15.09
CA GLY A 29 1.28 8.27 -15.96
C GLY A 29 0.20 7.45 -15.25
N PHE A 30 0.14 7.51 -13.91
CA PHE A 30 -1.01 7.01 -13.15
C PHE A 30 -1.92 8.17 -12.73
N VAL A 31 -3.21 7.90 -12.55
CA VAL A 31 -4.19 8.86 -12.06
C VAL A 31 -4.23 8.81 -10.54
N TYR A 32 -3.98 9.95 -9.90
CA TYR A 32 -4.09 10.04 -8.45
C TYR A 32 -5.56 10.00 -8.01
N GLN A 33 -5.90 9.18 -7.02
CA GLN A 33 -7.21 9.14 -6.37
C GLN A 33 -7.03 9.05 -4.86
N THR A 34 -7.92 9.67 -4.08
CA THR A 34 -7.86 9.62 -2.60
C THR A 34 -8.49 8.37 -2.02
N SER A 35 -9.31 7.64 -2.79
CA SER A 35 -9.96 6.41 -2.34
C SER A 35 -10.27 5.48 -3.52
N THR A 36 -10.32 4.17 -3.25
CA THR A 36 -10.75 3.17 -4.22
C THR A 36 -12.23 3.34 -4.54
N ALA A 37 -12.56 3.35 -5.83
CA ALA A 37 -13.94 3.43 -6.30
C ALA A 37 -14.62 2.05 -6.29
N SER A 38 -15.90 2.05 -5.95
CA SER A 38 -16.76 0.86 -6.05
C SER A 38 -16.90 0.40 -7.51
N ILE A 39 -17.10 -0.90 -7.72
CA ILE A 39 -17.31 -1.47 -9.05
C ILE A 39 -18.60 -2.29 -9.05
N GLY A 40 -19.51 -1.99 -9.98
CA GLY A 40 -20.70 -2.78 -10.35
C GLY A 40 -21.26 -3.74 -9.28
N GLY A 41 -22.07 -3.21 -8.35
CA GLY A 41 -22.73 -4.00 -7.30
C GLY A 41 -21.85 -4.31 -6.07
N MET A 42 -20.54 -4.08 -6.13
CA MET A 42 -19.65 -4.19 -4.97
C MET A 42 -19.50 -2.83 -4.30
N ASN A 43 -20.25 -2.62 -3.23
CA ASN A 43 -20.13 -1.43 -2.39
C ASN A 43 -18.94 -1.58 -1.43
N LEU A 44 -18.11 -0.54 -1.37
CA LEU A 44 -17.08 -0.34 -0.35
C LEU A 44 -17.67 0.49 0.81
N PRO A 45 -17.14 0.37 2.04
CA PRO A 45 -17.46 1.33 3.09
C PRO A 45 -17.04 2.76 2.68
N PRO A 46 -17.49 3.81 3.38
CA PRO A 46 -16.95 5.16 3.21
C PRO A 46 -15.42 5.18 3.43
N PRO A 47 -14.67 5.99 2.67
CA PRO A 47 -13.23 6.13 2.90
C PRO A 47 -12.95 6.83 4.24
N LEU A 48 -11.81 6.52 4.84
CA LEU A 48 -11.31 7.22 6.02
C LEU A 48 -10.40 8.37 5.60
N GLU A 49 -10.42 9.44 6.39
CA GLU A 49 -9.51 10.56 6.21
C GLU A 49 -8.15 10.25 6.84
N ARG A 50 -7.07 10.60 6.13
CA ARG A 50 -5.71 10.47 6.66
C ARG A 50 -5.37 11.67 7.52
N HIS A 51 -4.86 11.40 8.73
CA HIS A 51 -4.37 12.43 9.64
C HIS A 51 -2.87 12.34 9.94
N VAL A 52 -2.15 11.40 9.30
CA VAL A 52 -0.70 11.28 9.44
C VAL A 52 0.04 12.01 8.31
N PRO A 53 0.93 12.97 8.61
CA PRO A 53 1.79 13.60 7.64
C PRO A 53 2.85 12.63 7.10
N VAL A 54 2.89 12.49 5.77
CA VAL A 54 3.84 11.64 5.05
C VAL A 54 4.37 12.36 3.82
N GLU A 55 5.50 11.88 3.29
CA GLU A 55 6.01 12.33 2.01
C GLU A 55 6.54 11.15 1.19
N VAL A 56 6.52 11.30 -0.13
CA VAL A 56 7.14 10.36 -1.05
C VAL A 56 8.58 10.79 -1.28
N PHE A 57 9.53 9.88 -1.09
CA PHE A 57 10.96 10.20 -1.22
C PHE A 57 11.72 9.15 -2.03
N LYS A 58 12.82 9.56 -2.67
CA LYS A 58 13.74 8.64 -3.33
C LYS A 58 14.64 7.96 -2.30
N HIS A 59 14.44 6.67 -2.07
CA HIS A 59 15.31 5.83 -1.26
C HIS A 59 16.45 5.23 -2.11
N ARG A 60 17.66 5.19 -1.55
CA ARG A 60 18.90 4.84 -2.27
C ARG A 60 18.94 3.42 -2.83
N ARG A 61 18.20 2.48 -2.23
CA ARG A 61 18.29 1.04 -2.55
C ARG A 61 17.02 0.45 -3.14
N THR A 62 15.86 1.00 -2.78
CA THR A 62 14.54 0.44 -3.12
C THR A 62 13.76 1.32 -4.10
N GLY A 63 14.33 2.46 -4.51
CA GLY A 63 13.67 3.40 -5.40
C GLY A 63 12.74 4.35 -4.63
N TRP A 64 11.58 4.67 -5.19
CA TRP A 64 10.63 5.56 -4.54
C TRP A 64 9.96 4.89 -3.35
N SER A 65 9.80 5.63 -2.26
CA SER A 65 9.25 5.14 -1.00
C SER A 65 8.41 6.18 -0.28
N VAL A 66 7.81 5.81 0.85
CA VAL A 66 7.05 6.70 1.73
C VAL A 66 7.72 6.76 3.09
N ARG A 67 7.82 7.94 3.68
CA ARG A 67 8.25 8.10 5.08
C ARG A 67 7.31 9.01 5.85
N ALA A 68 7.27 8.83 7.16
CA ALA A 68 6.55 9.74 8.04
C ALA A 68 7.32 11.06 8.16
N THR A 69 6.63 12.21 8.07
CA THR A 69 7.28 13.53 8.30
C THR A 69 7.14 13.99 9.74
N THR A 70 6.29 13.32 10.51
CA THR A 70 6.12 13.50 11.96
C THR A 70 6.02 12.11 12.61
N ALA A 71 6.25 12.02 13.92
CA ALA A 71 6.14 10.75 14.62
C ALA A 71 4.68 10.26 14.64
N ILE A 72 4.48 9.00 14.28
CA ILE A 72 3.19 8.30 14.38
C ILE A 72 3.23 7.50 15.69
N GLY A 73 2.60 8.04 16.73
CA GLY A 73 2.86 7.63 18.12
C GLY A 73 2.19 6.34 18.60
N SER A 74 1.18 5.84 17.89
CA SER A 74 0.36 4.71 18.37
C SER A 74 0.41 3.54 17.41
N VAL A 75 0.37 2.32 17.96
CA VAL A 75 -0.04 1.10 17.23
C VAL A 75 -1.45 1.32 16.67
N ASP A 76 -1.73 0.74 15.51
CA ASP A 76 -3.04 0.81 14.83
C ASP A 76 -3.44 2.22 14.40
N SER A 77 -2.46 3.10 14.17
CA SER A 77 -2.70 4.38 13.52
C SER A 77 -2.97 4.17 12.03
N PHE A 78 -4.06 4.77 11.53
CA PHE A 78 -4.39 4.75 10.11
C PHE A 78 -3.41 5.62 9.31
N ILE A 79 -2.64 4.99 8.43
CA ILE A 79 -1.65 5.66 7.59
C ILE A 79 -2.27 6.11 6.27
N GLY A 80 -3.09 5.28 5.65
CA GLY A 80 -3.78 5.58 4.40
C GLY A 80 -4.45 4.34 3.81
N GLU A 81 -5.29 4.55 2.80
CA GLU A 81 -5.87 3.47 2.00
C GLU A 81 -4.91 3.06 0.88
N TYR A 82 -4.77 1.76 0.62
CA TYR A 82 -4.18 1.24 -0.60
C TYR A 82 -5.15 1.42 -1.77
N VAL A 83 -5.00 2.55 -2.47
CA VAL A 83 -5.92 2.95 -3.53
C VAL A 83 -5.51 2.34 -4.86
N GLY A 84 -6.49 1.79 -5.57
CA GLY A 84 -6.31 1.33 -6.94
C GLY A 84 -7.61 0.85 -7.58
N ARG A 85 -7.50 0.09 -8.67
CA ARG A 85 -8.65 -0.58 -9.29
C ARG A 85 -8.88 -1.93 -8.64
N ILE A 86 -10.11 -2.20 -8.22
CA ILE A 86 -10.49 -3.57 -7.84
C ILE A 86 -10.48 -4.44 -9.10
N VAL A 87 -9.70 -5.53 -9.08
CA VAL A 87 -9.56 -6.45 -10.22
C VAL A 87 -9.94 -7.86 -9.81
N ARG A 88 -10.59 -8.58 -10.73
CA ARG A 88 -10.90 -10.00 -10.54
C ARG A 88 -9.62 -10.80 -10.76
N THR A 89 -9.38 -11.82 -9.93
CA THR A 89 -8.23 -12.72 -10.06
C THR A 89 -8.07 -13.28 -11.48
N ALA A 90 -9.19 -13.64 -12.12
CA ALA A 90 -9.19 -14.21 -13.48
C ALA A 90 -8.75 -13.23 -14.58
N THR A 91 -8.84 -11.93 -14.35
CA THR A 91 -8.52 -10.88 -15.34
C THR A 91 -7.35 -9.98 -14.87
N MET A 92 -6.67 -10.38 -13.81
CA MET A 92 -5.60 -9.60 -13.19
C MET A 92 -4.34 -9.65 -14.06
N ASP A 93 -3.74 -8.50 -14.35
CA ASP A 93 -2.45 -8.45 -15.04
C ASP A 93 -1.33 -8.81 -14.06
N ARG A 94 -0.93 -10.08 -14.08
CA ARG A 94 0.14 -10.65 -13.25
C ARG A 94 1.51 -9.99 -13.43
N THR A 95 1.69 -9.18 -14.47
CA THR A 95 2.93 -8.41 -14.68
C THR A 95 2.94 -7.09 -13.90
N SER A 96 1.79 -6.64 -13.38
CA SER A 96 1.72 -5.46 -12.53
C SER A 96 2.46 -5.71 -11.21
N ARG A 97 3.34 -4.77 -10.85
CA ARG A 97 4.05 -4.75 -9.56
C ARG A 97 3.28 -4.02 -8.46
N TYR A 98 2.07 -3.56 -8.75
CA TYR A 98 1.25 -2.71 -7.88
C TYR A 98 -0.05 -3.40 -7.44
N ILE A 99 -0.07 -4.74 -7.46
CA ILE A 99 -1.21 -5.52 -6.99
C ILE A 99 -1.00 -5.84 -5.52
N VAL A 100 -2.00 -5.51 -4.70
CA VAL A 100 -2.17 -6.08 -3.37
C VAL A 100 -3.36 -7.00 -3.39
N SER A 101 -3.15 -8.25 -2.95
CA SER A 101 -4.17 -9.28 -2.86
C SER A 101 -4.35 -9.69 -1.41
N ILE A 102 -5.54 -9.43 -0.85
CA ILE A 102 -5.89 -9.85 0.51
C ILE A 102 -6.82 -11.05 0.45
N ARG A 103 -6.45 -12.11 1.18
CA ARG A 103 -7.25 -13.31 1.42
C ARG A 103 -7.84 -13.24 2.82
N GLU A 104 -9.15 -13.08 2.92
CA GLU A 104 -9.89 -13.15 4.18
C GLU A 104 -10.60 -14.49 4.26
N GLU A 105 -10.46 -15.19 5.37
CA GLU A 105 -11.15 -16.46 5.61
C GLU A 105 -12.24 -16.24 6.65
N ASP A 106 -13.49 -16.40 6.23
CA ASP A 106 -14.63 -16.33 7.12
C ASP A 106 -14.78 -17.66 7.87
N LYS A 107 -14.24 -17.69 9.08
CA LYS A 107 -14.32 -18.84 9.98
C LYS A 107 -15.73 -19.08 10.53
N GLY A 108 -16.64 -18.12 10.42
CA GLY A 108 -18.01 -18.21 10.93
C GLY A 108 -19.02 -18.73 9.90
N SER A 109 -18.82 -18.42 8.61
CA SER A 109 -19.74 -18.76 7.51
C SER A 109 -19.31 -19.99 6.70
N GLY A 110 -18.90 -21.07 7.37
CA GLY A 110 -18.55 -22.34 6.70
C GLY A 110 -17.22 -22.33 5.92
N GLY A 111 -16.30 -21.41 6.24
CA GLY A 111 -14.97 -21.37 5.62
C GLY A 111 -14.91 -20.68 4.27
N MET A 112 -15.84 -19.76 3.98
CA MET A 112 -15.81 -18.96 2.76
C MET A 112 -14.52 -18.12 2.72
N ILE A 113 -13.79 -18.18 1.60
CA ILE A 113 -12.58 -17.39 1.38
C ILE A 113 -12.92 -16.23 0.45
N TRP A 114 -12.78 -15.01 0.96
CA TRP A 114 -12.88 -13.79 0.18
C TRP A 114 -11.49 -13.40 -0.31
N ARG A 115 -11.38 -13.07 -1.60
CA ARG A 115 -10.14 -12.53 -2.18
C ARG A 115 -10.43 -11.17 -2.80
N THR A 116 -9.76 -10.15 -2.31
CA THR A 116 -9.82 -8.79 -2.82
C THR A 116 -8.48 -8.45 -3.45
N ASN A 117 -8.46 -8.11 -4.74
CA ASN A 117 -7.25 -7.66 -5.41
C ASN A 117 -7.43 -6.20 -5.82
N VAL A 118 -6.47 -5.35 -5.47
CA VAL A 118 -6.43 -3.94 -5.84
C VAL A 118 -5.14 -3.69 -6.62
N ASP A 119 -5.26 -3.21 -7.85
CA ASP A 119 -4.12 -2.86 -8.72
C ASP A 119 -3.96 -1.33 -8.79
N ALA A 120 -2.85 -0.85 -8.24
CA ALA A 120 -2.49 0.57 -8.19
C ALA A 120 -1.62 1.04 -9.39
N ARG A 121 -1.54 0.25 -10.46
CA ARG A 121 -0.70 0.56 -11.63
C ARG A 121 -1.10 1.87 -12.31
N ASP A 122 -2.35 1.96 -12.76
CA ASP A 122 -2.85 3.07 -13.57
C ASP A 122 -3.67 4.10 -12.78
N VAL A 123 -4.18 3.70 -11.62
CA VAL A 123 -4.94 4.54 -10.68
C VAL A 123 -4.43 4.21 -9.30
N GLY A 124 -4.11 5.19 -8.48
CA GLY A 124 -3.67 4.94 -7.11
C GLY A 124 -3.37 6.21 -6.33
N ASN A 125 -2.77 6.06 -5.15
CA ASN A 125 -2.33 7.19 -4.32
C ASN A 125 -0.88 6.98 -3.87
N PHE A 126 -0.43 7.75 -2.88
CA PHE A 126 0.93 7.65 -2.34
C PHE A 126 1.28 6.24 -1.80
N THR A 127 0.31 5.45 -1.34
CA THR A 127 0.58 4.13 -0.74
C THR A 127 1.13 3.11 -1.73
N ARG A 128 0.96 3.33 -3.04
CA ARG A 128 1.58 2.50 -4.10
C ARG A 128 3.11 2.54 -4.08
N PHE A 129 3.70 3.51 -3.37
CA PHE A 129 5.14 3.65 -3.18
C PHE A 129 5.63 2.99 -1.88
N ILE A 130 4.76 2.44 -1.03
CA ILE A 130 5.18 1.79 0.21
C ILE A 130 5.97 0.52 -0.12
N ASN A 131 7.22 0.48 0.33
CA ASN A 131 8.13 -0.61 0.06
C ASN A 131 7.96 -1.79 1.02
N HIS A 132 8.56 -2.90 0.61
CA HIS A 132 8.66 -4.10 1.43
C HIS A 132 9.76 -4.01 2.49
N SER A 133 9.47 -4.49 3.70
CA SER A 133 10.47 -4.92 4.68
C SER A 133 10.13 -6.29 5.28
N CYS A 134 11.15 -7.12 5.51
CA CYS A 134 11.00 -8.38 6.26
C CYS A 134 10.85 -8.14 7.78
N MET A 135 11.10 -6.93 8.26
CA MET A 135 10.73 -6.44 9.59
C MET A 135 9.97 -5.12 9.42
N PRO A 136 8.69 -5.18 9.02
CA PRO A 136 7.93 -3.98 8.70
C PRO A 136 7.53 -3.21 9.96
N ASN A 137 7.18 -1.94 9.78
CA ASN A 137 6.61 -1.08 10.82
C ASN A 137 5.12 -0.75 10.56
N ALA A 138 4.58 -1.20 9.42
CA ALA A 138 3.17 -1.13 9.08
C ALA A 138 2.66 -2.47 8.52
N ARG A 139 1.34 -2.62 8.44
CA ARG A 139 0.67 -3.81 7.91
C ARG A 139 -0.52 -3.44 7.04
N TRP A 140 -0.91 -4.38 6.18
CA TRP A 140 -2.22 -4.36 5.55
C TRP A 140 -3.30 -4.68 6.57
N ASP A 141 -4.40 -3.97 6.51
CA ASP A 141 -5.59 -4.23 7.31
C ASP A 141 -6.84 -4.08 6.43
N THR A 142 -7.90 -4.84 6.72
CA THR A 142 -9.14 -4.74 5.95
C THR A 142 -10.20 -4.01 6.76
N TYR A 143 -10.74 -2.95 6.18
CA TYR A 143 -11.88 -2.25 6.75
C TYR A 143 -13.14 -2.62 5.98
N ARG A 144 -14.10 -3.21 6.69
CA ARG A 144 -15.37 -3.68 6.15
C ARG A 144 -16.51 -3.13 7.00
N SER A 145 -17.52 -2.57 6.32
CA SER A 145 -18.83 -2.31 6.92
C SER A 145 -19.71 -3.56 6.82
N PRO A 146 -20.63 -3.81 7.78
CA PRO A 146 -21.60 -4.90 7.69
C PRO A 146 -22.42 -4.95 6.40
N THR A 147 -22.57 -3.81 5.71
CA THR A 147 -23.32 -3.68 4.45
C THR A 147 -22.45 -3.69 3.20
N SER A 148 -21.12 -3.82 3.34
CA SER A 148 -20.16 -3.77 2.22
C SER A 148 -19.71 -5.16 1.79
N PHE A 149 -19.78 -5.41 0.49
CA PHE A 149 -19.32 -6.67 -0.12
C PHE A 149 -17.80 -6.70 -0.33
N CYS A 150 -17.18 -5.54 -0.54
CA CYS A 150 -15.74 -5.41 -0.71
C CYS A 150 -15.17 -4.62 0.48
N PRO A 151 -14.05 -5.07 1.08
CA PRO A 151 -13.36 -4.28 2.08
C PRO A 151 -12.52 -3.19 1.39
N ARG A 152 -12.18 -2.14 2.13
CA ARG A 152 -11.03 -1.28 1.80
C ARG A 152 -9.77 -1.91 2.36
N ILE A 153 -8.65 -1.74 1.66
CA ILE A 153 -7.33 -2.15 2.15
C ILE A 153 -6.68 -0.92 2.76
N HIS A 154 -6.39 -0.98 4.04
CA HIS A 154 -5.72 0.08 4.79
C HIS A 154 -4.28 -0.31 5.08
N VAL A 155 -3.45 0.71 5.29
CA VAL A 155 -2.12 0.59 5.86
C VAL A 155 -2.19 1.11 7.29
N MET A 156 -1.86 0.25 8.25
CA MET A 156 -1.93 0.54 9.68
C MET A 156 -0.55 0.38 10.32
N SER A 157 -0.19 1.21 11.29
CA SER A 157 1.08 1.07 12.01
C SER A 157 1.08 -0.19 12.89
N LEU A 158 2.21 -0.92 12.91
CA LEU A 158 2.46 -2.06 13.80
C LEU A 158 3.06 -1.62 15.15
N ARG A 159 3.68 -0.44 15.17
CA ARG A 159 4.35 0.19 16.31
C ARG A 159 4.39 1.69 16.09
N ALA A 160 4.92 2.43 17.06
CA ALA A 160 5.30 3.82 16.82
C ALA A 160 6.32 3.90 15.66
N ILE A 161 6.16 4.90 14.80
CA ILE A 161 7.04 5.18 13.65
C ILE A 161 7.63 6.57 13.84
N ASP A 162 8.95 6.67 13.79
CA ASP A 162 9.63 7.94 14.05
C ASP A 162 9.54 8.90 12.85
N ALA A 163 9.68 10.21 13.13
CA ALA A 163 9.79 11.20 12.05
C ALA A 163 11.01 10.91 11.17
N GLY A 164 10.81 10.88 9.86
CA GLY A 164 11.83 10.53 8.87
C GLY A 164 12.00 9.03 8.62
N GLU A 165 11.33 8.16 9.39
CA GLU A 165 11.39 6.71 9.22
C GLU A 165 10.60 6.26 7.99
N GLU A 166 11.19 5.38 7.17
CA GLU A 166 10.52 4.75 6.03
C GLU A 166 9.36 3.87 6.50
N ILE A 167 8.18 4.07 5.93
CA ILE A 167 7.00 3.24 6.18
C ILE A 167 7.09 2.03 5.27
N THR A 168 7.09 0.83 5.86
CA THR A 168 7.25 -0.42 5.14
C THR A 168 6.25 -1.47 5.63
N VAL A 169 5.85 -2.35 4.70
CA VAL A 169 4.91 -3.45 4.97
C VAL A 169 5.52 -4.79 4.57
N ASP A 170 5.02 -5.88 5.13
CA ASP A 170 5.31 -7.20 4.57
C ASP A 170 4.43 -7.40 3.32
N TYR A 171 5.05 -7.69 2.17
CA TYR A 171 4.31 -8.01 0.93
C TYR A 171 3.69 -9.42 0.98
N GLY A 172 3.87 -10.15 2.07
CA GLY A 172 3.21 -11.42 2.36
C GLY A 172 4.14 -12.62 2.26
N ALA A 173 3.56 -13.79 2.44
CA ALA A 173 4.23 -15.07 2.25
C ALA A 173 4.10 -15.49 0.79
N ALA A 174 5.19 -16.01 0.23
CA ALA A 174 5.24 -16.47 -1.15
C ALA A 174 4.89 -17.96 -1.22
N ALA A 175 4.04 -18.35 -2.16
CA ALA A 175 3.88 -19.76 -2.55
C ALA A 175 4.98 -20.23 -3.53
N GLY A 176 5.93 -19.33 -3.88
CA GLY A 176 7.13 -19.61 -4.67
C GLY A 176 8.31 -18.71 -4.27
N VAL A 177 9.41 -18.75 -5.03
CA VAL A 177 10.53 -17.81 -4.83
C VAL A 177 10.41 -16.72 -5.87
N GLY A 178 10.19 -15.47 -5.43
CA GLY A 178 10.22 -14.33 -6.33
C GLY A 178 11.62 -14.13 -6.92
N THR A 179 11.69 -13.64 -8.15
CA THR A 179 12.98 -13.44 -8.85
C THR A 179 13.65 -12.11 -8.48
N THR A 180 12.92 -11.20 -7.83
CA THR A 180 13.41 -9.88 -7.44
C THR A 180 14.09 -9.93 -6.08
N ARG A 181 15.35 -9.50 -5.99
CA ARG A 181 16.08 -9.44 -4.72
C ARG A 181 15.42 -8.46 -3.74
N CYS A 182 15.35 -8.86 -2.47
CA CYS A 182 14.90 -7.99 -1.40
C CYS A 182 16.05 -7.11 -0.91
N HIS A 183 15.82 -5.81 -0.85
CA HIS A 183 16.82 -4.81 -0.43
C HIS A 183 16.43 -4.09 0.88
N CYS A 184 15.57 -4.68 1.70
CA CYS A 184 15.11 -4.08 2.96
C CYS A 184 16.22 -3.90 4.01
N GLY A 185 17.32 -4.66 3.90
CA GLY A 185 18.51 -4.50 4.74
C GLY A 185 18.37 -5.00 6.18
N THR A 186 17.27 -5.69 6.52
CA THR A 186 17.09 -6.29 7.85
C THR A 186 17.97 -7.52 8.03
N ALA A 187 18.36 -7.82 9.28
CA ALA A 187 19.18 -9.00 9.59
C ALA A 187 18.46 -10.33 9.29
N THR A 188 17.13 -10.32 9.32
CA THR A 188 16.25 -11.47 9.03
C THR A 188 15.65 -11.42 7.61
N CYS A 189 16.31 -10.73 6.69
CA CYS A 189 15.84 -10.60 5.31
C CYS A 189 15.71 -11.97 4.62
N ARG A 190 14.58 -12.20 3.95
CA ARG A 190 14.27 -13.43 3.18
C ARG A 190 15.04 -13.53 1.85
N GLY A 191 15.84 -12.53 1.49
CA GLY A 191 16.67 -12.49 0.28
C GLY A 191 15.94 -12.10 -1.00
N PHE A 192 14.68 -12.47 -1.16
CA PHE A 192 13.86 -12.15 -2.34
C PHE A 192 12.49 -11.59 -1.93
N LEU A 193 11.91 -10.75 -2.79
CA LEU A 193 10.53 -10.29 -2.62
C LEU A 193 9.58 -11.47 -2.83
N PRO A 194 8.45 -11.52 -2.09
CA PRO A 194 7.51 -12.60 -2.24
C PRO A 194 6.86 -12.60 -3.63
N PHE A 195 6.62 -13.81 -4.15
CA PHE A 195 5.85 -14.04 -5.37
C PHE A 195 4.88 -15.19 -5.10
N ASP A 196 3.59 -14.92 -5.27
CA ASP A 196 2.56 -15.93 -5.15
C ASP A 196 2.15 -16.41 -6.55
N SER A 197 2.52 -17.65 -6.88
CA SER A 197 2.15 -18.31 -8.13
C SER A 197 0.69 -18.80 -8.15
N THR A 198 0.01 -18.78 -7.01
CA THR A 198 -1.38 -19.19 -6.83
C THR A 198 -2.36 -18.03 -6.89
N LEU A 199 -1.84 -16.80 -6.83
CA LEU A 199 -2.60 -15.66 -7.30
C LEU A 199 -2.91 -15.86 -8.74
#